data_AF-A0A502GVM6-F1
#
_entry.id   AF-A0A502GVM6-F1
#
_cell.length_a   1.000
_cell.length_b   1.000
_cell.length_c   1.000
_cell.angle_alpha   90.00
_cell.angle_beta   90.00
_cell.angle_gamma   90.00
#
_symmetry.space_group_name_H-M   'P 1'
#
loop_
_entity.id
_entity.type
_entity.pdbx_description
1 polymer ?
#
loop_
_entity_poly.entity_id
_entity_poly.type
_entity_poly.pdbx_seq_one_letter_code
_entity_poly.pdbx_strand_id
1 'polypeptide(L)'
;MLRICGIASHVPDATPFRAVQAQEKNIGYGHLLYKTAVFSMPRGRGRLDAEEALRLLPTASVALPVAPPLQSGADLALEAVALLREQIPAEILATVTHIVVTNTALNQRINESVAGRIQHALGLPDALPFAIGQSGTAGVFNALTMIEAVVSLGGTVLLVASDKWLYPFFRAWGDLVVYGDGAAAVLLDSDDQTTSGWGSIRACAMHYGAAIDNPWALEPAALAERLHPMAVSAAQTALERSGLNASDIDWVLPAGFSDGFTLGVSRELGIAQERHFELGARCHQSSAAPLLSLLRLRATLPPGTTATSLLWDVALCGTAGAIVAEITAAA
;
A
#
# COMPACT_ATOMS: atom_id res chain seq x y z
N MET A 1 9.17 13.00 13.04
CA MET A 1 7.76 12.58 13.12
C MET A 1 7.01 13.30 12.01
N LEU A 2 6.18 12.58 11.27
CA LEU A 2 5.34 13.17 10.22
C LEU A 2 3.92 13.29 10.74
N ARG A 3 3.33 14.48 10.69
CA ARG A 3 1.93 14.66 11.06
C ARG A 3 1.04 14.22 9.91
N ILE A 4 -0.05 13.53 10.23
CA ILE A 4 -1.08 13.13 9.26
C ILE A 4 -2.19 14.16 9.32
N CYS A 5 -2.30 15.01 8.31
CA CYS A 5 -3.34 16.03 8.22
C CYS A 5 -4.70 15.42 7.88
N GLY A 6 -4.69 14.44 6.99
CA GLY A 6 -5.86 13.65 6.62
C GLY A 6 -5.54 12.56 5.62
N ILE A 7 -6.41 11.56 5.55
CA ILE A 7 -6.32 10.45 4.60
C ILE A 7 -7.67 10.31 3.90
N ALA A 8 -7.66 10.08 2.60
CA ALA A 8 -8.84 9.66 1.85
C ALA A 8 -8.50 8.49 0.94
N SER A 9 -9.51 7.73 0.54
CA SER A 9 -9.33 6.60 -0.36
C SER A 9 -10.47 6.49 -1.34
N HIS A 10 -10.16 5.98 -2.52
CA HIS A 10 -11.14 5.50 -3.48
C HIS A 10 -10.89 4.02 -3.75
N VAL A 11 -11.88 3.19 -3.45
CA VAL A 11 -11.86 1.74 -3.68
C VAL A 11 -13.09 1.40 -4.52
N PRO A 12 -12.92 0.79 -5.71
CA PRO A 12 -14.04 0.37 -6.54
C PRO A 12 -14.98 -0.61 -5.85
N ASP A 13 -16.18 -0.78 -6.40
CA ASP A 13 -17.13 -1.77 -5.92
C ASP A 13 -16.54 -3.19 -5.98
N ALA A 14 -16.74 -3.94 -4.89
CA ALA A 14 -16.29 -5.31 -4.81
C ALA A 14 -17.21 -6.22 -5.64
N THR A 15 -16.63 -6.99 -6.54
CA THR A 15 -17.34 -7.97 -7.36
C THR A 15 -16.87 -9.39 -7.04
N PRO A 16 -17.74 -10.41 -7.11
CA PRO A 16 -17.31 -11.80 -6.93
C PRO A 16 -16.17 -12.14 -7.90
N PHE A 17 -15.06 -12.60 -7.36
CA PHE A 17 -13.88 -12.92 -8.16
C PHE A 17 -13.43 -14.35 -7.89
N ARG A 18 -13.40 -15.17 -8.94
CA ARG A 18 -12.97 -16.58 -8.87
C ARG A 18 -11.98 -16.90 -9.98
N ALA A 19 -10.80 -16.31 -9.89
CA ALA A 19 -9.68 -16.57 -10.80
C ALA A 19 -8.35 -16.34 -10.06
N VAL A 20 -7.25 -16.72 -10.70
CA VAL A 20 -5.89 -16.44 -10.19
C VAL A 20 -5.34 -15.14 -10.76
N GLN A 21 -5.68 -14.81 -12.02
CA GLN A 21 -5.12 -13.67 -12.75
C GLN A 21 -6.16 -12.56 -12.95
N ALA A 22 -5.68 -11.34 -13.06
CA ALA A 22 -6.48 -10.24 -13.59
C ALA A 22 -7.02 -10.59 -15.00
N GLN A 23 -8.24 -10.16 -15.29
CA GLN A 23 -8.94 -10.54 -16.53
C GLN A 23 -8.84 -9.48 -17.64
N GLU A 24 -8.79 -8.20 -17.25
CA GLU A 24 -8.68 -7.09 -18.21
C GLU A 24 -7.30 -7.09 -18.87
N LYS A 25 -7.29 -7.07 -20.21
CA LYS A 25 -6.08 -6.95 -21.02
C LYS A 25 -5.91 -5.50 -21.47
N ASN A 26 -4.70 -4.98 -21.36
CA ASN A 26 -4.37 -3.65 -21.86
C ASN A 26 -3.56 -3.75 -23.16
N ILE A 27 -4.02 -3.12 -24.23
CA ILE A 27 -3.38 -3.13 -25.55
C ILE A 27 -1.99 -2.48 -25.48
N GLY A 28 -1.79 -1.51 -24.57
CA GLY A 28 -0.50 -0.88 -24.30
C GLY A 28 0.54 -1.84 -23.70
N TYR A 29 0.13 -2.99 -23.15
CA TYR A 29 1.03 -4.01 -22.60
C TYR A 29 1.68 -4.89 -23.68
N GLY A 30 1.49 -4.59 -24.97
CA GLY A 30 2.18 -5.30 -26.05
C GLY A 30 3.70 -5.39 -25.85
N HIS A 31 4.30 -4.40 -25.19
CA HIS A 31 5.72 -4.40 -24.87
C HIS A 31 6.14 -5.42 -23.79
N LEU A 32 5.22 -5.84 -22.91
CA LEU A 32 5.48 -6.90 -21.94
C LEU A 32 5.61 -8.28 -22.62
N LEU A 33 5.23 -8.39 -23.90
CA LEU A 33 5.40 -9.61 -24.69
C LEU A 33 6.80 -9.73 -25.33
N TYR A 34 7.66 -8.72 -25.18
CA TYR A 34 9.03 -8.78 -25.68
C TYR A 34 9.92 -9.68 -24.80
N LYS A 35 10.99 -10.24 -25.39
CA LYS A 35 11.95 -11.10 -24.67
C LYS A 35 12.55 -10.43 -23.43
N THR A 36 12.70 -9.11 -23.46
CA THR A 36 13.22 -8.29 -22.36
C THR A 36 12.30 -8.23 -21.14
N ALA A 37 10.99 -8.44 -21.33
CA ALA A 37 9.98 -8.38 -20.27
C ALA A 37 9.60 -9.76 -19.71
N VAL A 38 10.25 -10.85 -20.16
CA VAL A 38 9.97 -12.22 -19.72
C VAL A 38 10.13 -12.37 -18.21
N PHE A 39 11.08 -11.65 -17.60
CA PHE A 39 11.31 -11.66 -16.15
C PHE A 39 10.28 -10.84 -15.35
N SER A 40 9.52 -9.95 -16.02
CA SER A 40 8.51 -9.11 -15.38
C SER A 40 7.13 -9.77 -15.34
N MET A 41 6.98 -10.97 -15.91
CA MET A 41 5.70 -11.67 -16.00
C MET A 41 5.68 -12.91 -15.08
N PRO A 42 4.59 -13.15 -14.33
CA PRO A 42 4.54 -14.27 -13.39
C PRO A 42 4.82 -15.66 -13.98
N ARG A 43 4.49 -15.91 -15.26
CA ARG A 43 4.72 -17.20 -15.93
C ARG A 43 4.97 -17.04 -17.43
N GLY A 44 6.00 -16.31 -17.84
CA GLY A 44 6.22 -16.02 -19.26
C GLY A 44 5.00 -15.31 -19.84
N ARG A 45 4.18 -15.95 -20.69
CA ARG A 45 2.93 -15.35 -21.19
C ARG A 45 1.74 -15.41 -20.22
N GLY A 46 1.94 -15.78 -18.97
CA GLY A 46 0.88 -15.87 -17.96
C GLY A 46 -0.09 -17.01 -18.20
N ARG A 47 0.37 -18.16 -18.71
CA ARG A 47 -0.48 -19.36 -18.86
C ARG A 47 -0.35 -20.22 -17.60
N LEU A 48 -1.49 -20.57 -17.00
CA LEU A 48 -1.60 -21.51 -15.89
C LEU A 48 -2.20 -22.82 -16.41
N ASP A 49 -1.78 -23.96 -15.88
CA ASP A 49 -2.51 -25.21 -16.04
C ASP A 49 -3.62 -25.36 -14.98
N ALA A 50 -4.45 -26.39 -15.11
CA ALA A 50 -5.61 -26.59 -14.23
C ALA A 50 -5.22 -26.93 -12.79
N GLU A 51 -4.12 -27.67 -12.59
CA GLU A 51 -3.65 -28.06 -11.26
C GLU A 51 -3.07 -26.85 -10.53
N GLU A 52 -2.25 -26.06 -11.21
CA GLU A 52 -1.72 -24.81 -10.71
C GLU A 52 -2.83 -23.79 -10.41
N ALA A 53 -3.82 -23.68 -11.30
CA ALA A 53 -4.96 -22.79 -11.08
C ALA A 53 -5.73 -23.18 -9.80
N LEU A 54 -5.98 -24.47 -9.57
CA LEU A 54 -6.65 -24.94 -8.35
C LEU A 54 -5.84 -24.65 -7.09
N ARG A 55 -4.52 -24.80 -7.17
CA ARG A 55 -3.59 -24.57 -6.05
C ARG A 55 -3.46 -23.11 -5.65
N LEU A 56 -3.55 -22.20 -6.62
CA LEU A 56 -3.40 -20.75 -6.41
C LEU A 56 -4.73 -20.02 -6.16
N LEU A 57 -5.87 -20.69 -6.34
CA LEU A 57 -7.17 -20.11 -6.02
C LEU A 57 -7.31 -19.96 -4.49
N PRO A 58 -7.90 -18.85 -4.01
CA PRO A 58 -8.28 -18.73 -2.60
C PRO A 58 -9.30 -19.82 -2.25
N THR A 59 -9.20 -20.38 -1.06
CA THR A 59 -10.13 -21.41 -0.58
C THR A 59 -11.51 -20.81 -0.28
N ALA A 60 -11.54 -19.58 0.24
CA ALA A 60 -12.75 -18.82 0.49
C ALA A 60 -13.24 -18.08 -0.76
N SER A 61 -14.57 -17.92 -0.88
CA SER A 61 -15.15 -17.00 -1.86
C SER A 61 -14.79 -15.57 -1.50
N VAL A 62 -14.09 -14.89 -2.41
CA VAL A 62 -13.67 -13.50 -2.24
C VAL A 62 -14.42 -12.58 -3.20
N ALA A 63 -14.75 -11.39 -2.72
CA ALA A 63 -15.17 -10.28 -3.56
C ALA A 63 -14.01 -9.28 -3.62
N LEU A 64 -13.59 -8.90 -4.83
CA LEU A 64 -12.47 -7.99 -5.02
C LEU A 64 -12.96 -6.66 -5.58
N PRO A 65 -12.44 -5.53 -5.06
CA PRO A 65 -12.57 -4.26 -5.75
C PRO A 65 -11.78 -4.37 -7.05
N VAL A 66 -12.50 -4.32 -8.18
CA VAL A 66 -11.92 -4.37 -9.51
C VAL A 66 -12.44 -3.17 -10.28
N ALA A 67 -11.53 -2.26 -10.62
CA ALA A 67 -11.89 -1.07 -11.36
C ALA A 67 -12.47 -1.46 -12.73
N PRO A 68 -13.63 -0.91 -13.16
CA PRO A 68 -14.21 -1.21 -14.45
C PRO A 68 -13.23 -0.99 -15.62
N PRO A 69 -13.48 -1.64 -16.77
CA PRO A 69 -12.70 -1.38 -17.99
C PRO A 69 -12.63 0.11 -18.28
N LEU A 70 -11.46 0.57 -18.74
CA LEU A 70 -11.15 1.99 -19.04
C LEU A 70 -10.88 2.91 -17.85
N GLN A 71 -11.32 2.59 -16.63
CA GLN A 71 -10.86 3.32 -15.44
C GLN A 71 -9.43 2.91 -15.13
N SER A 72 -8.51 3.87 -15.13
CA SER A 72 -7.08 3.64 -14.89
C SER A 72 -6.71 3.84 -13.43
N GLY A 73 -5.52 3.39 -13.03
CA GLY A 73 -4.94 3.73 -11.73
C GLY A 73 -4.71 5.23 -11.57
N ALA A 74 -4.57 5.98 -12.66
CA ALA A 74 -4.54 7.44 -12.61
C ALA A 74 -5.90 8.03 -12.21
N ASP A 75 -6.99 7.45 -12.72
CA ASP A 75 -8.35 7.88 -12.39
C ASP A 75 -8.68 7.56 -10.93
N LEU A 76 -8.35 6.35 -10.46
CA LEU A 76 -8.47 5.98 -9.04
C LEU A 76 -7.70 6.97 -8.13
N ALA A 77 -6.48 7.36 -8.53
CA ALA A 77 -5.67 8.32 -7.80
C ALA A 77 -6.33 9.70 -7.72
N LEU A 78 -6.88 10.19 -8.84
CA LEU A 78 -7.59 11.47 -8.89
C LEU A 78 -8.87 11.46 -8.03
N GLU A 79 -9.59 10.34 -7.99
CA GLU A 79 -10.77 10.17 -7.15
C GLU A 79 -10.43 10.19 -5.66
N ALA A 80 -9.35 9.49 -5.26
CA ALA A 80 -8.86 9.55 -3.87
C ALA A 80 -8.42 10.98 -3.48
N VAL A 81 -7.76 11.70 -4.38
CA VAL A 81 -7.35 13.10 -4.17
C VAL A 81 -8.55 14.04 -4.09
N ALA A 82 -9.59 13.84 -4.91
CA ALA A 82 -10.81 14.63 -4.84
C ALA A 82 -11.49 14.49 -3.47
N LEU A 83 -11.60 13.26 -2.96
CA LEU A 83 -12.14 12.99 -1.62
C LEU A 83 -11.28 13.56 -0.49
N LEU A 84 -9.95 13.62 -0.66
CA LEU A 84 -9.06 14.28 0.32
C LEU A 84 -9.28 15.79 0.31
N ARG A 85 -9.42 16.39 -0.88
CA ARG A 85 -9.69 17.83 -1.05
C ARG A 85 -11.00 18.27 -0.40
N GLU A 86 -12.00 17.39 -0.33
CA GLU A 86 -13.25 17.68 0.39
C GLU A 86 -13.06 17.74 1.91
N GLN A 87 -12.02 17.10 2.45
CA GLN A 87 -11.75 17.02 3.89
C GLN A 87 -10.74 18.07 4.37
N ILE A 88 -9.88 18.57 3.49
CA ILE A 88 -8.79 19.49 3.82
C ILE A 88 -9.14 20.92 3.38
N PRO A 89 -9.05 21.92 4.28
CA PRO A 89 -9.23 23.33 3.92
C PRO A 89 -8.34 23.75 2.74
N ALA A 90 -8.88 24.55 1.83
CA ALA A 90 -8.19 24.93 0.60
C ALA A 90 -6.87 25.66 0.86
N GLU A 91 -6.81 26.46 1.92
CA GLU A 91 -5.63 27.16 2.39
C GLU A 91 -4.50 26.23 2.82
N ILE A 92 -4.83 25.09 3.45
CA ILE A 92 -3.85 24.07 3.83
C ILE A 92 -3.39 23.32 2.59
N LEU A 93 -4.33 22.94 1.70
CA LEU A 93 -3.99 22.24 0.46
C LEU A 93 -3.10 23.09 -0.47
N ALA A 94 -3.28 24.41 -0.47
CA ALA A 94 -2.46 25.35 -1.22
C ALA A 94 -1.00 25.40 -0.74
N THR A 95 -0.69 24.91 0.46
CA THR A 95 0.69 24.84 0.99
C THR A 95 1.47 23.63 0.48
N VAL A 96 0.83 22.69 -0.24
CA VAL A 96 1.50 21.49 -0.75
C VAL A 96 2.67 21.90 -1.65
N THR A 97 3.86 21.47 -1.26
CA THR A 97 5.12 21.73 -1.97
C THR A 97 5.55 20.56 -2.85
N HIS A 98 5.11 19.34 -2.51
CA HIS A 98 5.48 18.12 -3.21
C HIS A 98 4.29 17.19 -3.37
N ILE A 99 4.17 16.57 -4.54
CA ILE A 99 3.18 15.54 -4.85
C ILE A 99 3.93 14.26 -5.20
N VAL A 100 3.79 13.24 -4.36
CA VAL A 100 4.48 11.96 -4.49
C VAL A 100 3.47 10.89 -4.85
N VAL A 101 3.70 10.19 -5.96
CA VAL A 101 2.86 9.05 -6.35
C VAL A 101 3.60 7.74 -6.14
N THR A 102 2.96 6.75 -5.54
CA THR A 102 3.49 5.38 -5.42
C THR A 102 2.58 4.39 -6.14
N ASN A 103 3.19 3.51 -6.93
CA ASN A 103 2.49 2.44 -7.64
C ASN A 103 3.35 1.19 -7.77
N THR A 104 2.69 0.04 -7.78
CA THR A 104 3.25 -1.27 -8.11
C THR A 104 2.95 -1.62 -9.57
N ALA A 105 1.69 -1.46 -9.97
CA ALA A 105 1.18 -1.87 -11.26
C ALA A 105 1.33 -0.75 -12.32
N LEU A 106 1.82 -1.13 -13.50
CA LEU A 106 2.07 -0.22 -14.62
C LEU A 106 0.82 0.04 -15.47
N ASN A 107 -0.32 0.36 -14.86
CA ASN A 107 -1.58 0.59 -15.58
C ASN A 107 -1.60 1.92 -16.40
N GLN A 108 -0.51 2.69 -16.38
CA GLN A 108 -0.39 4.01 -17.04
C GLN A 108 0.21 3.88 -18.44
N ARG A 109 -0.09 4.82 -19.35
CA ARG A 109 0.66 4.94 -20.62
C ARG A 109 2.01 5.61 -20.36
N ILE A 110 3.02 5.28 -21.17
CA ILE A 110 4.42 5.72 -20.99
C ILE A 110 4.58 7.25 -20.88
N ASN A 111 3.69 8.01 -21.52
CA ASN A 111 3.71 9.48 -21.53
C ASN A 111 2.77 10.13 -20.50
N GLU A 112 2.17 9.37 -19.59
CA GLU A 112 1.22 9.88 -18.61
C GLU A 112 1.88 10.01 -17.22
N SER A 113 2.07 11.25 -16.77
CA SER A 113 2.49 11.52 -15.39
C SER A 113 1.26 11.63 -14.48
N VAL A 114 1.05 10.63 -13.61
CA VAL A 114 -0.05 10.71 -12.62
C VAL A 114 0.19 11.82 -11.61
N ALA A 115 1.43 11.99 -11.15
CA ALA A 115 1.77 13.09 -10.26
C ALA A 115 1.51 14.46 -10.93
N GLY A 116 1.85 14.62 -12.21
CA GLY A 116 1.57 15.84 -12.97
C GLY A 116 0.08 16.07 -13.24
N ARG A 117 -0.71 15.01 -13.43
CA ARG A 117 -2.19 15.11 -13.53
C ARG A 117 -2.80 15.59 -12.22
N ILE A 118 -2.35 15.04 -11.09
CA ILE A 118 -2.79 15.46 -9.76
C ILE A 118 -2.42 16.93 -9.52
N GLN A 119 -1.18 17.33 -9.84
CA GLN A 119 -0.72 18.71 -9.77
C GLN A 119 -1.63 19.66 -10.55
N HIS A 120 -1.94 19.31 -11.80
CA HIS A 120 -2.84 20.08 -12.66
C HIS A 120 -4.27 20.14 -12.10
N ALA A 121 -4.83 19.00 -11.67
CA ALA A 121 -6.19 18.91 -11.15
C ALA A 121 -6.40 19.70 -9.84
N LEU A 122 -5.36 19.81 -9.01
CA LEU A 122 -5.37 20.61 -7.79
C LEU A 122 -5.04 22.09 -8.02
N GLY A 123 -4.54 22.46 -9.20
CA GLY A 123 -4.12 23.84 -9.47
C GLY A 123 -2.90 24.27 -8.67
N LEU A 124 -1.92 23.37 -8.48
CA LEU A 124 -0.72 23.59 -7.67
C LEU A 124 0.53 23.71 -8.56
N PRO A 125 0.72 24.81 -9.32
CA PRO A 125 1.78 24.92 -10.32
C PRO A 125 3.20 24.87 -9.74
N ASP A 126 3.35 25.27 -8.47
CA ASP A 126 4.65 25.32 -7.80
C ASP A 126 4.97 24.05 -6.99
N ALA A 127 4.02 23.13 -6.85
CA ALA A 127 4.24 21.85 -6.17
C ALA A 127 5.02 20.90 -7.07
N LEU A 128 6.16 20.36 -6.62
CA LEU A 128 6.99 19.43 -7.40
C LEU A 128 6.30 18.05 -7.50
N PRO A 129 5.91 17.58 -8.71
CA PRO A 129 5.30 16.26 -8.87
C PRO A 129 6.34 15.20 -9.28
N PHE A 130 6.36 14.07 -8.60
CA PHE A 130 7.18 12.90 -8.99
C PHE A 130 6.58 11.59 -8.46
N ALA A 131 7.17 10.47 -8.88
CA ALA A 131 6.72 9.14 -8.47
C ALA A 131 7.86 8.30 -7.88
N ILE A 132 7.54 7.51 -6.86
CA ILE A 132 8.37 6.45 -6.29
C ILE A 132 7.60 5.14 -6.47
N GLY A 133 7.92 4.39 -7.52
CA GLY A 133 7.17 3.20 -7.91
C GLY A 133 8.04 1.99 -8.17
N GLN A 134 7.39 0.89 -8.53
CA GLN A 134 8.02 -0.37 -8.96
C GLN A 134 8.88 -1.07 -7.87
N SER A 135 8.68 -0.75 -6.59
CA SER A 135 9.26 -1.46 -5.45
C SER A 135 8.28 -2.50 -4.85
N GLY A 136 7.47 -3.13 -5.71
CA GLY A 136 6.31 -3.93 -5.28
C GLY A 136 5.41 -3.14 -4.32
N THR A 137 4.82 -3.84 -3.35
CA THR A 137 3.89 -3.27 -2.36
C THR A 137 4.56 -2.32 -1.36
N ALA A 138 5.90 -2.23 -1.34
CA ALA A 138 6.65 -1.40 -0.40
C ALA A 138 6.73 0.11 -0.78
N GLY A 139 5.99 0.56 -1.80
CA GLY A 139 6.09 1.91 -2.37
C GLY A 139 5.88 3.04 -1.36
N VAL A 140 4.83 2.96 -0.53
CA VAL A 140 4.55 3.97 0.51
C VAL A 140 5.69 4.09 1.51
N PHE A 141 6.22 2.96 1.98
CA PHE A 141 7.32 2.95 2.95
C PHE A 141 8.61 3.54 2.38
N ASN A 142 8.94 3.21 1.13
CA ASN A 142 10.05 3.84 0.42
C ASN A 142 9.85 5.36 0.30
N ALA A 143 8.64 5.79 -0.08
CA ALA A 143 8.33 7.21 -0.21
C ALA A 143 8.47 7.96 1.12
N LEU A 144 8.00 7.37 2.22
CA LEU A 144 8.08 7.98 3.54
C LEU A 144 9.50 8.36 3.96
N THR A 145 10.52 7.55 3.63
CA THR A 145 11.92 7.90 3.94
C THR A 145 12.38 9.20 3.28
N MET A 146 11.92 9.45 2.04
CA MET A 146 12.22 10.68 1.33
C MET A 146 11.35 11.84 1.81
N ILE A 147 10.08 11.56 2.11
CA ILE A 147 9.12 12.53 2.64
C ILE A 147 9.58 13.06 4.00
N GLU A 148 10.13 12.23 4.87
CA GLU A 148 10.74 12.66 6.14
C GLU A 148 11.81 13.74 5.92
N ALA A 149 12.69 13.56 4.93
CA ALA A 149 13.71 14.54 4.58
C ALA A 149 13.07 15.83 4.02
N VAL A 150 12.11 15.72 3.09
CA VAL A 150 11.41 16.88 2.51
C VAL A 150 10.68 17.70 3.58
N VAL A 151 9.95 17.04 4.47
CA VAL A 151 9.21 17.69 5.56
C VAL A 151 10.17 18.34 6.57
N SER A 152 11.32 17.72 6.85
CA SER A 152 12.35 18.33 7.73
C SER A 152 12.93 19.64 7.18
N LEU A 153 12.81 19.86 5.87
CA LEU A 153 13.22 21.09 5.19
C LEU A 153 12.06 22.10 5.04
N GLY A 154 10.92 21.84 5.70
CA GLY A 154 9.73 22.70 5.68
C GLY A 154 8.73 22.40 4.56
N GLY A 155 8.85 21.24 3.89
CA GLY A 155 7.91 20.84 2.85
C GLY A 155 6.59 20.28 3.41
N THR A 156 5.47 20.60 2.77
CA THR A 156 4.19 19.89 2.91
C THR A 156 4.04 18.92 1.74
N VAL A 157 3.68 17.67 2.01
CA VAL A 157 3.70 16.60 1.01
C VAL A 157 2.33 15.91 0.88
N LEU A 158 1.83 15.86 -0.35
CA LEU A 158 0.71 15.00 -0.74
C LEU A 158 1.25 13.67 -1.29
N LEU A 159 1.09 12.59 -0.53
CA LEU A 159 1.43 11.22 -0.97
C LEU A 159 0.18 10.52 -1.48
N VAL A 160 0.23 9.98 -2.69
CA VAL A 160 -0.87 9.27 -3.34
C VAL A 160 -0.42 7.90 -3.79
N ALA A 161 -1.05 6.86 -3.26
CA ALA A 161 -0.80 5.48 -3.63
C ALA A 161 -1.95 4.95 -4.49
N SER A 162 -1.66 4.32 -5.62
CA SER A 162 -2.70 3.80 -6.51
C SER A 162 -2.23 2.61 -7.33
N ASP A 163 -3.07 1.58 -7.39
CA ASP A 163 -2.81 0.37 -8.16
C ASP A 163 -4.08 -0.18 -8.84
N LYS A 164 -3.89 -0.63 -10.09
CA LYS A 164 -4.86 -1.41 -10.85
C LYS A 164 -4.17 -2.60 -11.50
N TRP A 165 -4.59 -3.82 -11.17
CA TRP A 165 -4.00 -5.04 -11.69
C TRP A 165 -4.63 -5.45 -13.03
N LEU A 166 -3.77 -5.66 -14.02
CA LEU A 166 -4.14 -6.08 -15.37
C LEU A 166 -3.53 -7.45 -15.70
N TYR A 167 -4.11 -8.16 -16.66
CA TYR A 167 -3.52 -9.37 -17.21
C TYR A 167 -2.10 -9.08 -17.75
N PRO A 168 -1.09 -9.95 -17.53
CA PRO A 168 -1.16 -11.31 -16.98
C PRO A 168 -0.91 -11.44 -15.47
N PHE A 169 -0.92 -10.34 -14.72
CA PHE A 169 -0.54 -10.35 -13.32
C PHE A 169 -1.53 -11.12 -12.43
N PHE A 170 -1.00 -11.70 -11.37
CA PHE A 170 -1.77 -12.49 -10.41
C PHE A 170 -2.51 -11.60 -9.44
N ARG A 171 -3.78 -11.95 -9.21
CA ARG A 171 -4.61 -11.41 -8.15
C ARG A 171 -4.73 -12.37 -6.98
N ALA A 172 -4.41 -13.65 -7.12
CA ALA A 172 -4.44 -14.59 -6.01
C ALA A 172 -3.16 -15.42 -5.95
N TRP A 173 -2.74 -15.72 -4.73
CA TRP A 173 -1.62 -16.61 -4.45
C TRP A 173 -1.97 -17.58 -3.33
N GLY A 174 -2.93 -18.45 -3.61
CA GLY A 174 -3.59 -19.29 -2.60
C GLY A 174 -4.24 -18.42 -1.52
N ASP A 175 -4.18 -18.90 -0.28
CA ASP A 175 -4.69 -18.16 0.88
C ASP A 175 -3.67 -17.15 1.44
N LEU A 176 -2.48 -17.01 0.85
CA LEU A 176 -1.47 -16.09 1.36
C LEU A 176 -1.87 -14.62 1.14
N VAL A 177 -2.31 -14.29 -0.07
CA VAL A 177 -2.66 -12.92 -0.46
C VAL A 177 -3.59 -12.92 -1.67
N VAL A 178 -4.52 -11.96 -1.67
CA VAL A 178 -5.38 -11.66 -2.82
C VAL A 178 -5.33 -10.16 -3.09
N TYR A 179 -5.18 -9.73 -4.34
CA TYR A 179 -4.99 -8.33 -4.74
C TYR A 179 -6.24 -7.70 -5.35
N GLY A 180 -6.65 -6.58 -4.77
CA GLY A 180 -7.68 -5.68 -5.29
C GLY A 180 -7.08 -4.41 -5.89
N ASP A 181 -7.91 -3.67 -6.59
CA ASP A 181 -7.59 -2.33 -7.09
C ASP A 181 -7.99 -1.27 -6.05
N GLY A 182 -7.32 -0.13 -6.08
CA GLY A 182 -7.68 0.98 -5.21
C GLY A 182 -6.61 2.07 -5.15
N ALA A 183 -6.99 3.19 -4.59
CA ALA A 183 -6.12 4.32 -4.34
C ALA A 183 -6.37 4.96 -2.98
N ALA A 184 -5.34 5.60 -2.44
CA ALA A 184 -5.41 6.39 -1.22
C ALA A 184 -4.48 7.60 -1.31
N ALA A 185 -4.89 8.69 -0.70
CA ALA A 185 -4.13 9.94 -0.62
C ALA A 185 -3.99 10.35 0.84
N VAL A 186 -2.78 10.76 1.24
CA VAL A 186 -2.48 11.28 2.58
C VAL A 186 -1.74 12.61 2.46
N LEU A 187 -2.16 13.59 3.23
CA LEU A 187 -1.45 14.85 3.39
C LEU A 187 -0.58 14.80 4.64
N LEU A 188 0.71 15.07 4.47
CA LEU A 188 1.75 14.98 5.49
C LEU A 188 2.50 16.30 5.61
N ASP A 189 2.77 16.73 6.85
CA ASP A 189 3.67 17.85 7.14
C ASP A 189 4.36 17.69 8.49
N SER A 190 5.02 18.76 8.95
CA SER A 190 5.70 18.79 10.25
C SER A 190 4.70 18.88 11.40
N ASP A 191 5.00 18.17 12.48
CA ASP A 191 4.19 18.12 13.71
C ASP A 191 4.14 19.44 14.49
N ASP A 192 4.92 20.44 14.09
CA ASP A 192 5.03 21.74 14.77
C ASP A 192 3.81 22.66 14.59
N GLN A 193 2.77 22.23 13.86
CA GLN A 193 1.57 23.02 13.59
C GLN A 193 0.43 22.72 14.58
N THR A 194 -0.18 23.78 15.12
CA THR A 194 -1.25 23.71 16.15
C THR A 194 -2.61 23.20 15.64
N THR A 195 -2.70 22.72 14.41
CA THR A 195 -3.95 22.24 13.81
C THR A 195 -4.19 20.77 14.17
N SER A 196 -5.43 20.42 14.54
CA SER A 196 -5.82 19.03 14.75
C SER A 196 -5.61 18.20 13.48
N GLY A 197 -4.94 17.06 13.62
CA GLY A 197 -4.72 16.09 12.55
C GLY A 197 -5.37 14.74 12.87
N TRP A 198 -5.10 13.76 12.01
CA TRP A 198 -5.48 12.37 12.20
C TRP A 198 -4.49 11.60 13.08
N GLY A 199 -3.38 12.22 13.47
CA GLY A 199 -2.31 11.62 14.26
C GLY A 199 -0.95 11.81 13.57
N SER A 200 -0.04 10.85 13.72
CA SER A 200 1.34 10.97 13.26
C SER A 200 1.98 9.63 12.86
N ILE A 201 3.00 9.69 12.01
CA ILE A 201 3.94 8.59 11.77
C ILE A 201 5.18 8.85 12.62
N ARG A 202 5.35 8.03 13.66
CA ARG A 202 6.44 8.11 14.64
C ARG A 202 7.76 7.64 14.03
N ALA A 203 7.72 6.55 13.29
CA ALA A 203 8.88 5.98 12.61
C ALA A 203 8.48 5.25 11.34
N CYS A 204 9.36 5.30 10.34
CA CYS A 204 9.35 4.45 9.16
C CYS A 204 10.67 3.68 9.06
N ALA A 205 10.61 2.43 8.61
CA ALA A 205 11.78 1.59 8.36
C ALA A 205 11.64 0.83 7.04
N MET A 206 12.79 0.57 6.42
CA MET A 206 12.92 -0.25 5.22
C MET A 206 13.94 -1.35 5.49
N HIS A 207 13.62 -2.55 5.04
CA HIS A 207 14.55 -3.66 4.86
C HIS A 207 14.87 -3.79 3.37
N TYR A 208 16.16 -3.85 3.02
CA TYR A 208 16.64 -4.13 1.68
C TYR A 208 17.42 -5.45 1.70
N GLY A 209 16.76 -6.52 1.26
CA GLY A 209 17.30 -7.88 1.19
C GLY A 209 17.55 -8.31 -0.26
N ALA A 210 17.83 -9.61 -0.41
CA ALA A 210 17.96 -10.21 -1.73
C ALA A 210 16.58 -10.36 -2.40
N ALA A 211 16.49 -9.98 -3.67
CA ALA A 211 15.31 -10.28 -4.47
C ALA A 211 15.08 -11.79 -4.55
N ILE A 212 13.81 -12.19 -4.60
CA ILE A 212 13.48 -13.60 -4.83
C ILE A 212 13.68 -13.87 -6.32
N ASP A 213 14.64 -14.73 -6.68
CA ASP A 213 15.03 -14.98 -8.08
C ASP A 213 13.84 -15.37 -8.98
N ASN A 214 12.94 -16.21 -8.47
CA ASN A 214 11.72 -16.60 -9.15
C ASN A 214 10.59 -16.82 -8.13
N PRO A 215 9.90 -15.75 -7.68
CA PRO A 215 8.87 -15.87 -6.66
C PRO A 215 7.69 -16.71 -7.14
N TRP A 216 7.49 -16.76 -8.45
CA TRP A 216 6.39 -17.46 -9.10
C TRP A 216 6.60 -18.97 -9.22
N ALA A 217 7.81 -19.47 -9.02
CA ALA A 217 8.08 -20.90 -8.96
C ALA A 217 7.82 -21.50 -7.57
N LEU A 218 7.56 -20.67 -6.56
CA LEU A 218 7.35 -21.11 -5.20
C LEU A 218 5.87 -21.41 -4.95
N GLU A 219 5.63 -22.36 -4.05
CA GLU A 219 4.31 -22.57 -3.46
C GLU A 219 3.94 -21.42 -2.50
N PRO A 220 2.64 -21.13 -2.27
CA PRO A 220 2.24 -20.08 -1.33
C PRO A 220 2.91 -20.18 0.05
N ALA A 221 3.01 -21.38 0.63
CA ALA A 221 3.68 -21.58 1.92
C ALA A 221 5.20 -21.31 1.84
N ALA A 222 5.88 -21.80 0.80
CA ALA A 222 7.31 -21.57 0.60
C ALA A 222 7.63 -20.10 0.30
N LEU A 223 6.72 -19.38 -0.37
CA LEU A 223 6.84 -17.94 -0.56
C LEU A 223 6.69 -17.21 0.78
N ALA A 224 5.69 -17.58 1.59
CA ALA A 224 5.48 -17.01 2.92
C ALA A 224 6.73 -17.17 3.80
N GLU A 225 7.34 -18.36 3.84
CA GLU A 225 8.59 -18.62 4.58
C GLU A 225 9.74 -17.69 4.17
N ARG A 226 9.83 -17.30 2.89
CA ARG A 226 10.85 -16.36 2.41
C ARG A 226 10.54 -14.90 2.74
N LEU A 227 9.26 -14.52 2.71
CA LEU A 227 8.82 -13.15 2.98
C LEU A 227 8.86 -12.82 4.48
N HIS A 228 8.55 -13.81 5.32
CA HIS A 228 8.46 -13.68 6.77
C HIS A 228 9.65 -12.96 7.44
N PRO A 229 10.92 -13.39 7.26
CA PRO A 229 12.05 -12.74 7.94
C PRO A 229 12.26 -11.28 7.50
N MET A 230 11.91 -10.91 6.26
CA MET A 230 12.01 -9.53 5.79
C MET A 230 10.95 -8.65 6.47
N ALA A 231 9.71 -9.15 6.59
CA ALA A 231 8.63 -8.47 7.30
C ALA A 231 8.99 -8.24 8.78
N VAL A 232 9.49 -9.28 9.46
CA VAL A 232 9.96 -9.19 10.85
C VAL A 232 11.08 -8.15 10.96
N SER A 233 12.09 -8.19 10.09
CA SER A 233 13.20 -7.24 10.13
C SER A 233 12.75 -5.79 9.98
N ALA A 234 11.89 -5.48 8.99
CA ALA A 234 11.39 -4.12 8.81
C ALA A 234 10.57 -3.65 10.04
N ALA A 235 9.69 -4.51 10.55
CA ALA A 235 8.86 -4.21 11.72
C ALA A 235 9.69 -3.99 12.99
N GLN A 236 10.71 -4.83 13.25
CA GLN A 236 11.65 -4.65 14.36
C GLN A 236 12.35 -3.29 14.26
N THR A 237 12.90 -2.95 13.10
CA THR A 237 13.58 -1.67 12.91
C THR A 237 12.63 -0.47 13.08
N ALA A 238 11.36 -0.59 12.69
CA ALA A 238 10.37 0.47 12.92
C ALA A 238 10.05 0.66 14.41
N LEU A 239 9.95 -0.42 15.18
CA LEU A 239 9.78 -0.38 16.64
C LEU A 239 11.01 0.25 17.33
N GLU A 240 12.21 -0.18 16.95
CA GLU A 240 13.46 0.39 17.47
C GLU A 240 13.56 1.90 17.20
N ARG A 241 13.24 2.32 15.97
CA ARG A 241 13.28 3.74 15.58
C ARG A 241 12.22 4.59 16.26
N SER A 242 11.06 4.00 16.61
CA SER A 242 10.00 4.73 17.32
C SER A 242 10.31 4.87 18.82
N GLY A 243 11.26 4.07 19.35
CA GLY A 243 11.56 4.01 20.77
C GLY A 243 10.49 3.28 21.59
N LEU A 244 9.60 2.52 20.94
CA LEU A 244 8.51 1.78 21.56
C LEU A 244 8.82 0.28 21.63
N ASN A 245 8.24 -0.38 22.63
CA ASN A 245 8.31 -1.82 22.79
C ASN A 245 7.06 -2.49 22.19
N ALA A 246 7.13 -3.81 22.02
CA ALA A 246 5.99 -4.63 21.57
C ALA A 246 4.73 -4.41 22.43
N SER A 247 4.89 -4.16 23.74
CA SER A 247 3.79 -3.89 24.67
C SER A 247 3.12 -2.52 24.49
N ASP A 248 3.71 -1.61 23.73
CA ASP A 248 3.19 -0.25 23.50
C ASP A 248 2.32 -0.18 22.23
N ILE A 249 2.30 -1.24 21.41
CA ILE A 249 1.51 -1.30 20.17
C ILE A 249 0.06 -1.74 20.44
N ASP A 250 -0.91 -0.85 20.34
CA ASP A 250 -2.32 -1.22 20.51
C ASP A 250 -2.81 -2.15 19.40
N TRP A 251 -2.38 -1.90 18.15
CA TRP A 251 -2.83 -2.66 16.98
C TRP A 251 -1.71 -2.98 15.99
N VAL A 252 -1.61 -4.25 15.58
CA VAL A 252 -0.89 -4.64 14.36
C VAL A 252 -1.89 -4.64 13.22
N LEU A 253 -1.73 -3.69 12.30
CA LEU A 253 -2.63 -3.52 11.17
C LEU A 253 -2.34 -4.52 10.05
N PRO A 254 -3.36 -4.93 9.30
CA PRO A 254 -3.19 -5.95 8.28
C PRO A 254 -2.35 -5.38 7.12
N ALA A 255 -1.29 -6.10 6.80
CA ALA A 255 -0.39 -5.87 5.67
C ALA A 255 -1.01 -6.28 4.31
N GLY A 256 -2.30 -6.67 4.28
CA GLY A 256 -2.96 -7.26 3.11
C GLY A 256 -2.65 -8.75 2.89
N PHE A 257 -1.78 -9.34 3.71
CA PHE A 257 -1.56 -10.79 3.78
C PHE A 257 -2.54 -11.47 4.74
N SER A 258 -2.65 -12.80 4.65
CA SER A 258 -3.53 -13.59 5.51
C SER A 258 -3.29 -13.34 7.00
N ASP A 259 -4.36 -13.49 7.78
CA ASP A 259 -4.30 -13.32 9.24
C ASP A 259 -3.29 -14.29 9.88
N GLY A 260 -3.20 -15.52 9.37
CA GLY A 260 -2.22 -16.51 9.84
C GLY A 260 -0.76 -16.08 9.61
N PHE A 261 -0.46 -15.50 8.44
CA PHE A 261 0.87 -14.95 8.16
C PHE A 261 1.18 -13.76 9.06
N THR A 262 0.21 -12.85 9.22
CA THR A 262 0.36 -11.66 10.06
C THR A 262 0.60 -12.01 11.53
N LEU A 263 -0.18 -12.95 12.07
CA LEU A 263 0.00 -13.47 13.43
C LEU A 263 1.36 -14.17 13.63
N GLY A 264 1.89 -14.80 12.58
CA GLY A 264 3.24 -15.34 12.58
C GLY A 264 4.29 -14.25 12.85
N VAL A 265 4.23 -13.15 12.10
CA VAL A 265 5.14 -12.00 12.28
C VAL A 265 4.97 -11.40 13.67
N SER A 266 3.73 -11.15 14.13
CA SER A 266 3.47 -10.61 15.47
C SER A 266 4.06 -11.47 16.59
N ARG A 267 3.98 -12.81 16.47
CA ARG A 267 4.54 -13.74 17.46
C ARG A 267 6.05 -13.61 17.56
N GLU A 268 6.75 -13.46 16.43
CA GLU A 268 8.21 -13.31 16.43
C GLU A 268 8.65 -11.95 16.98
N LEU A 269 7.82 -10.91 16.81
CA LEU A 269 8.01 -9.59 17.41
C LEU A 269 7.66 -9.56 18.92
N GLY A 270 7.08 -10.62 19.48
CA GLY A 270 6.60 -10.64 20.86
C GLY A 270 5.35 -9.78 21.11
N ILE A 271 4.59 -9.46 20.06
CA ILE A 271 3.34 -8.70 20.17
C ILE A 271 2.19 -9.67 20.45
N ALA A 272 1.35 -9.32 21.44
CA ALA A 272 0.23 -10.14 21.87
C ALA A 272 -0.81 -10.32 20.74
N GLN A 273 -1.38 -11.53 20.61
CA GLN A 273 -2.22 -11.88 19.45
C GLN A 273 -3.53 -11.09 19.40
N GLU A 274 -4.04 -10.66 20.55
CA GLU A 274 -5.22 -9.82 20.69
C GLU A 274 -5.07 -8.42 20.08
N ARG A 275 -3.82 -7.99 19.80
CA ARG A 275 -3.52 -6.73 19.11
C ARG A 275 -3.63 -6.88 17.59
N HIS A 276 -3.91 -8.07 17.07
CA HIS A 276 -4.08 -8.31 15.64
C HIS A 276 -5.37 -7.66 15.12
N PHE A 277 -5.23 -6.74 14.17
CA PHE A 277 -6.37 -6.15 13.49
C PHE A 277 -6.71 -6.99 12.25
N GLU A 278 -7.83 -7.70 12.32
CA GLU A 278 -8.21 -8.72 11.33
C GLU A 278 -8.32 -8.16 9.90
N LEU A 279 -7.72 -8.85 8.92
CA LEU A 279 -7.95 -8.60 7.51
C LEU A 279 -9.33 -9.15 7.08
N GLY A 280 -9.63 -10.39 7.47
CA GLY A 280 -10.86 -11.10 7.13
C GLY A 280 -10.96 -11.37 5.62
N ALA A 281 -12.18 -11.31 5.05
CA ALA A 281 -12.42 -11.53 3.62
C ALA A 281 -11.97 -10.38 2.69
N ARG A 282 -11.06 -9.52 3.16
CA ARG A 282 -10.54 -8.38 2.40
C ARG A 282 -9.29 -8.77 1.62
N CYS A 283 -8.94 -7.92 0.67
CA CYS A 283 -7.78 -8.07 -0.19
C CYS A 283 -6.70 -7.03 0.13
N HIS A 284 -5.52 -7.24 -0.42
CA HIS A 284 -4.42 -6.29 -0.46
C HIS A 284 -4.58 -5.33 -1.64
N GLN A 285 -4.70 -4.02 -1.38
CA GLN A 285 -4.75 -2.99 -2.43
C GLN A 285 -3.36 -2.45 -2.77
N SER A 286 -2.36 -3.32 -2.75
CA SER A 286 -0.96 -3.02 -3.10
C SER A 286 -0.44 -1.76 -2.40
N SER A 287 0.05 -0.75 -3.13
CA SER A 287 0.64 0.46 -2.54
C SER A 287 -0.36 1.23 -1.67
N ALA A 288 -1.68 1.11 -1.91
CA ALA A 288 -2.69 1.82 -1.14
C ALA A 288 -3.05 1.12 0.19
N ALA A 289 -2.65 -0.15 0.37
CA ALA A 289 -3.01 -0.94 1.54
C ALA A 289 -2.60 -0.29 2.87
N PRO A 290 -1.39 0.29 3.02
CA PRO A 290 -1.00 0.99 4.24
C PRO A 290 -1.98 2.08 4.69
N LEU A 291 -2.36 2.96 3.76
CA LEU A 291 -3.22 4.11 4.06
C LEU A 291 -4.67 3.66 4.31
N LEU A 292 -5.14 2.65 3.59
CA LEU A 292 -6.44 2.01 3.82
C LEU A 292 -6.52 1.35 5.20
N SER A 293 -5.45 0.72 5.66
CA SER A 293 -5.38 0.13 7.00
C SER A 293 -5.47 1.19 8.10
N LEU A 294 -4.81 2.35 7.95
CA LEU A 294 -4.93 3.48 8.89
C LEU A 294 -6.34 4.06 8.91
N LEU A 295 -6.98 4.22 7.73
CA LEU A 295 -8.38 4.62 7.60
C LEU A 295 -9.32 3.69 8.36
N ARG A 296 -9.12 2.37 8.20
CA ARG A 296 -9.91 1.35 8.89
C ARG A 296 -9.73 1.42 10.40
N LEU A 297 -8.50 1.53 10.88
CA LEU A 297 -8.23 1.69 12.31
C LEU A 297 -9.00 2.90 12.85
N ARG A 298 -8.81 4.08 12.24
CA ARG A 298 -9.45 5.32 12.69
C ARG A 298 -10.97 5.20 12.80
N ALA A 299 -11.61 4.55 11.83
CA ALA A 299 -13.07 4.38 11.80
C ALA A 299 -13.60 3.46 12.92
N THR A 300 -12.75 2.64 13.53
CA THR A 300 -13.12 1.71 14.61
C THR A 300 -12.82 2.24 16.01
N LEU A 301 -12.00 3.29 16.12
CA LEU A 301 -11.62 3.86 17.40
C LEU A 301 -12.78 4.64 18.04
N PRO A 302 -12.97 4.54 19.36
CA PRO A 302 -13.92 5.41 20.07
C PRO A 302 -13.59 6.90 19.85
N PRO A 303 -14.59 7.79 19.80
CA PRO A 303 -14.37 9.22 19.59
C PRO A 303 -13.37 9.82 20.58
N GLY A 304 -12.48 10.68 20.09
CA GLY A 304 -11.43 11.33 20.87
C GLY A 304 -10.29 10.43 21.37
N THR A 305 -10.30 9.14 21.06
CA THR A 305 -9.21 8.23 21.45
C THR A 305 -8.10 8.19 20.41
N THR A 306 -6.89 7.90 20.87
CA THR A 306 -5.71 7.67 20.02
C THR A 306 -5.22 6.25 20.25
N ALA A 307 -4.78 5.58 19.18
CA ALA A 307 -4.16 4.28 19.25
C ALA A 307 -2.82 4.26 18.53
N THR A 308 -1.86 3.54 19.09
CA THR A 308 -0.56 3.27 18.50
C THR A 308 -0.64 1.99 17.67
N SER A 309 -0.17 2.06 16.44
CA SER A 309 -0.27 0.96 15.50
C SER A 309 1.07 0.63 14.84
N LEU A 310 1.29 -0.65 14.59
CA LEU A 310 2.36 -1.16 13.75
C LEU A 310 1.74 -1.67 12.45
N LEU A 311 2.26 -1.20 11.33
CA LEU A 311 1.92 -1.70 10.00
C LEU A 311 3.22 -2.04 9.28
N TRP A 312 3.21 -3.11 8.50
CA TRP A 312 4.30 -3.48 7.62
C TRP A 312 3.77 -4.06 6.31
N ASP A 313 4.65 -4.21 5.34
CA ASP A 313 4.41 -4.87 4.07
C ASP A 313 5.72 -5.47 3.54
N VAL A 314 5.63 -6.46 2.66
CA VAL A 314 6.79 -7.17 2.09
C VAL A 314 6.56 -7.48 0.61
N ALA A 315 7.52 -7.07 -0.21
CA ALA A 315 7.49 -7.16 -1.64
C ALA A 315 8.43 -8.24 -2.19
N LEU A 316 8.05 -8.82 -3.32
CA LEU A 316 8.79 -9.89 -4.00
C LEU A 316 10.18 -9.47 -4.49
N CYS A 317 10.43 -8.16 -4.63
CA CYS A 317 11.73 -7.60 -4.99
C CYS A 317 12.76 -7.60 -3.83
N GLY A 318 12.47 -8.30 -2.73
CA GLY A 318 13.39 -8.43 -1.60
C GLY A 318 13.34 -7.25 -0.64
N THR A 319 12.26 -6.48 -0.65
CA THR A 319 12.11 -5.30 0.21
C THR A 319 10.93 -5.46 1.14
N ALA A 320 11.08 -5.03 2.38
CA ALA A 320 9.95 -4.87 3.30
C ALA A 320 9.97 -3.47 3.90
N GLY A 321 8.80 -2.95 4.22
CA GLY A 321 8.65 -1.65 4.87
C GLY A 321 7.77 -1.76 6.10
N ALA A 322 8.00 -0.91 7.09
CA ALA A 322 7.16 -0.83 8.26
C ALA A 322 7.02 0.61 8.77
N ILE A 323 5.86 0.92 9.34
CA ILE A 323 5.59 2.18 10.04
C ILE A 323 5.04 1.90 11.43
N VAL A 324 5.44 2.74 12.38
CA VAL A 324 4.75 2.92 13.65
C VAL A 324 4.01 4.24 13.58
N ALA A 325 2.69 4.20 13.71
CA ALA A 325 1.82 5.35 13.56
C ALA A 325 0.85 5.48 14.73
N GLU A 326 0.60 6.70 15.16
CA GLU A 326 -0.48 7.04 16.08
C GLU A 326 -1.66 7.58 15.28
N ILE A 327 -2.84 7.04 15.54
CA ILE A 327 -4.06 7.41 14.84
C ILE A 327 -5.11 7.86 15.85
N THR A 328 -5.66 9.04 15.63
CA THR A 328 -6.66 9.69 16.48
C THR A 328 -8.03 9.67 15.80
N ALA A 329 -9.03 9.17 16.51
CA ALA A 329 -10.43 9.22 16.09
C ALA A 329 -10.94 10.66 15.95
N ALA A 330 -12.01 10.87 15.18
CA ALA A 330 -12.72 12.13 15.23
C ALA A 330 -13.25 12.39 16.66
N ALA A 331 -13.34 13.66 17.06
CA ALA A 331 -13.91 14.08 18.33
C ALA A 331 -15.43 13.83 18.39
#